data_AF-A0A1R2CAU6-F1
#
_entry.id   AF-A0A1R2CAU6-F1
#
_cell.length_a   1.000
_cell.length_b   1.000
_cell.length_c   1.000
_cell.angle_alpha   90.00
_cell.angle_beta   90.00
_cell.angle_gamma   90.00
#
_symmetry.space_group_name_H-M   'P 1'
#
loop_
_entity.id
_entity.type
_entity.pdbx_description
1 polymer ?
#
loop_
_entity_poly.entity_id
_entity_poly.type
_entity_poly.pdbx_seq_one_letter_code
_entity_poly.pdbx_strand_id
1 'polypeptide(L)'
;MSLSSPSKSIKGLSSLRLSECQSSIPTSRRISQGSYLQDTLRISREPQKIVFPIDEEQILNVNCMNCQELISIEKIEEHSKLCTTIPESVESIESGSLIAQVTFKLKKLESCLLDLTKNTDLRPGDKNYISIFSRLCQKTINSNNITETENVVKSLSSLLVTYKGSLSIRIYADRLQALCQEHKLGYQEVEINIKKQELEKIKIQVEKFKNRSEVLQNVVFRKNSPNDVNEINRKVEEITSDIGSFYSGSSDATAMSGVDEEGKQDVEESVLSAGIDLQKHFYSLCLAFKRRNSGKLCLQNISIQRLYKEAQDNNVTPEKWSEFINNQLKNPMKWIDETRGRRRIQPKSSGMRPQYFESIIEEDNS
;
A
#
# COMPACT_ATOMS: atom_id res chain seq x y z
N MET A 1 -26.92 44.06 -9.23
CA MET A 1 -25.81 45.02 -9.31
C MET A 1 -24.59 44.27 -9.81
N SER A 2 -24.31 44.43 -11.09
CA SER A 2 -23.33 43.69 -11.87
C SER A 2 -22.15 44.61 -12.12
N LEU A 3 -20.94 44.21 -11.71
CA LEU A 3 -19.72 44.87 -12.17
C LEU A 3 -18.70 43.82 -12.63
N SER A 4 -18.31 44.06 -13.87
CA SER A 4 -17.49 43.34 -14.81
C SER A 4 -15.99 43.43 -14.52
N SER A 5 -15.28 42.39 -14.96
CA SER A 5 -13.83 42.26 -15.14
C SER A 5 -13.20 43.39 -15.97
N PRO A 6 -11.85 43.47 -16.03
CA PRO A 6 -11.19 42.87 -17.20
C PRO A 6 -9.79 42.26 -16.99
N SER A 7 -9.55 41.23 -17.80
CA SER A 7 -8.30 40.57 -18.16
C SER A 7 -7.34 41.45 -18.97
N LYS A 8 -6.02 41.25 -18.81
CA LYS A 8 -5.01 41.64 -19.81
C LYS A 8 -4.03 40.49 -20.07
N SER A 9 -4.03 40.04 -21.33
CA SER A 9 -3.03 39.18 -21.96
C SER A 9 -1.86 40.01 -22.49
N ILE A 10 -0.63 39.50 -22.40
CA ILE A 10 0.47 39.95 -23.26
C ILE A 10 1.17 38.73 -23.85
N LYS A 11 1.13 38.65 -25.18
CA LYS A 11 1.91 37.79 -26.06
C LYS A 11 3.25 38.48 -26.33
N GLY A 12 4.34 37.71 -26.42
CA GLY A 12 5.63 38.19 -26.91
C GLY A 12 6.43 37.04 -27.53
N LEU A 13 6.40 36.96 -28.85
CA LEU A 13 7.20 36.08 -29.71
C LEU A 13 8.53 36.77 -30.07
N SER A 14 9.64 36.02 -30.06
CA SER A 14 10.92 36.26 -30.77
C SER A 14 11.73 34.96 -30.59
N SER A 15 12.08 34.10 -31.55
CA SER A 15 12.51 34.15 -32.96
C SER A 15 13.97 34.61 -33.19
N LEU A 16 14.77 33.65 -33.66
CA LEU A 16 16.07 33.71 -34.38
C LEU A 16 17.35 33.96 -33.57
N ARG A 17 18.26 32.97 -33.53
CA ARG A 17 19.35 32.84 -34.52
C ARG A 17 20.19 31.57 -34.32
N LEU A 18 20.38 30.87 -35.44
CA LEU A 18 21.40 29.86 -35.68
C LEU A 18 22.80 30.48 -35.62
N SER A 19 23.75 29.75 -35.03
CA SER A 19 25.19 29.96 -35.20
C SER A 19 25.86 28.60 -35.32
N GLU A 20 26.13 28.22 -36.56
CA GLU A 20 27.04 27.13 -36.91
C GLU A 20 28.47 27.52 -36.50
N CYS A 21 29.20 26.64 -35.82
CA CYS A 21 30.65 26.72 -35.74
C CYS A 21 31.25 25.36 -36.05
N GLN A 22 31.99 25.34 -37.15
CA GLN A 22 32.66 24.21 -37.75
C GLN A 22 33.87 23.74 -36.93
N SER A 23 34.08 22.43 -37.01
CA SER A 23 35.34 21.67 -36.98
C SER A 23 36.65 22.36 -36.62
N SER A 24 37.42 21.73 -35.73
CA SER A 24 38.82 21.38 -36.03
C SER A 24 39.35 20.27 -35.13
N ILE A 25 39.85 19.23 -35.78
CA ILE A 25 40.70 18.17 -35.23
C ILE A 25 42.12 18.73 -35.11
N PRO A 26 42.87 18.40 -34.04
CA PRO A 26 44.29 18.23 -34.19
C PRO A 26 44.79 16.89 -33.60
N THR A 27 45.25 16.06 -34.54
CA THR A 27 46.55 15.38 -34.54
C THR A 27 47.25 15.09 -33.20
N SER A 28 47.35 13.77 -32.95
CA SER A 28 48.43 13.05 -32.27
C SER A 28 49.79 13.76 -32.25
N ARG A 29 50.31 13.99 -31.04
CA ARG A 29 51.76 13.96 -30.76
C ARG A 29 52.01 13.26 -29.43
N ARG A 30 52.66 12.08 -29.52
CA ARG A 30 53.53 11.55 -28.46
C ARG A 30 54.58 12.62 -28.11
N ILE A 31 54.88 12.82 -26.83
CA ILE A 31 56.24 13.03 -26.30
C ILE A 31 56.22 12.96 -24.75
N SER A 32 57.25 12.29 -24.24
CA SER A 32 57.87 12.32 -22.90
C SER A 32 57.04 11.98 -21.66
N GLN A 33 57.33 10.80 -21.12
CA GLN A 33 57.36 10.55 -19.68
C GLN A 33 58.29 11.58 -19.01
N GLY A 34 57.70 12.45 -18.20
CA GLY A 34 58.41 13.42 -17.36
C GLY A 34 57.69 13.55 -16.03
N SER A 35 58.24 12.86 -15.03
CA SER A 35 58.15 13.15 -13.59
C SER A 35 57.45 14.47 -13.21
N TYR A 36 56.18 14.41 -12.81
CA TYR A 36 55.48 15.46 -12.06
C TYR A 36 54.65 14.83 -10.93
N LEU A 37 55.34 14.09 -10.08
CA LEU A 37 54.85 13.78 -8.73
C LEU A 37 55.57 14.75 -7.80
N GLN A 38 54.93 15.86 -7.41
CA GLN A 38 55.11 16.54 -6.11
C GLN A 38 54.47 17.94 -5.98
N ASP A 39 53.47 18.32 -6.78
CA ASP A 39 52.55 19.37 -6.31
C ASP A 39 51.52 18.77 -5.36
N THR A 40 51.99 18.55 -4.13
CA THR A 40 51.17 18.34 -2.95
C THR A 40 50.12 19.45 -2.88
N LEU A 41 48.88 19.06 -3.18
CA LEU A 41 47.65 19.74 -2.81
C LEU A 41 47.80 20.30 -1.39
N ARG A 42 48.14 21.59 -1.29
CA ARG A 42 47.90 22.37 -0.08
C ARG A 42 46.38 22.46 0.04
N ILE A 43 45.79 21.41 0.60
CA ILE A 43 44.44 21.44 1.15
C ILE A 43 44.53 22.46 2.27
N SER A 44 44.24 23.72 1.94
CA SER A 44 44.04 24.79 2.90
C SER A 44 42.89 24.33 3.79
N ARG A 45 43.24 23.75 4.94
CA ARG A 45 42.29 23.47 6.01
C ARG A 45 41.97 24.81 6.63
N GLU A 46 41.09 25.57 5.97
CA GLU A 46 40.41 26.65 6.66
C GLU A 46 39.82 26.07 7.93
N PRO A 47 40.07 26.68 9.09
CA PRO A 47 39.53 26.22 10.35
C PRO A 47 38.01 26.22 10.22
N GLN A 48 37.42 25.02 10.17
CA GLN A 48 35.98 24.87 10.16
C GLN A 48 35.45 25.58 11.40
N LYS A 49 34.59 26.59 11.19
CA LYS A 49 33.90 27.28 12.27
C LYS A 49 33.34 26.21 13.20
N ILE A 50 33.79 26.21 14.45
CA ILE A 50 33.21 25.38 15.50
C ILE A 50 31.80 25.90 15.68
N VAL A 51 30.83 25.23 15.06
CA VAL A 51 29.40 25.51 15.25
C VAL A 51 29.09 25.05 16.67
N PHE A 52 28.83 26.00 17.56
CA PHE A 52 28.35 25.69 18.89
C PHE A 52 27.03 24.93 18.78
N PRO A 53 26.81 23.88 19.58
CA PRO A 53 25.53 23.18 19.61
C PRO A 53 24.43 24.20 19.89
N ILE A 54 23.50 24.33 18.95
CA ILE A 54 22.25 25.08 19.17
C ILE A 54 21.55 24.42 20.36
N ASP A 55 20.96 25.23 21.22
CA ASP A 55 20.12 24.71 22.29
C ASP A 55 18.91 24.00 21.65
N GLU A 56 18.88 22.68 21.75
CA GLU A 56 17.93 21.81 21.04
C GLU A 56 16.46 22.18 21.31
N GLU A 57 16.22 22.87 22.43
CA GLU A 57 14.94 23.40 22.89
C GLU A 57 14.44 24.55 22.00
N GLN A 58 15.30 25.41 21.44
CA GLN A 58 14.86 26.57 20.65
C GLN A 58 14.24 26.18 19.30
N ILE A 59 14.53 24.97 18.81
CA ILE A 59 14.05 24.45 17.52
C ILE A 59 12.68 23.75 17.68
N LEU A 60 12.29 23.40 18.91
CA LEU A 60 11.09 22.60 19.14
C LEU A 60 9.83 23.47 19.18
N ASN A 61 8.85 23.08 18.38
CA ASN A 61 7.52 23.68 18.38
C ASN A 61 6.51 22.75 19.07
N VAL A 62 5.66 23.31 19.91
CA VAL A 62 4.64 22.62 20.70
C VAL A 62 3.27 22.85 20.07
N ASN A 63 2.42 21.83 20.06
CA ASN A 63 1.07 21.95 19.52
C ASN A 63 0.15 22.67 20.52
N CYS A 64 -0.55 23.70 20.06
CA CYS A 64 -1.60 24.36 20.82
C CYS A 64 -2.85 23.48 20.87
N MET A 65 -3.42 23.26 22.05
CA MET A 65 -4.66 22.48 22.16
C MET A 65 -5.88 23.20 21.55
N ASN A 66 -5.87 24.54 21.52
CA ASN A 66 -7.02 25.32 21.10
C ASN A 66 -7.05 25.57 19.58
N CYS A 67 -5.96 26.10 19.01
CA CYS A 67 -5.89 26.40 17.58
C CYS A 67 -5.16 25.34 16.75
N GLN A 68 -4.60 24.31 17.38
CA GLN A 68 -3.80 23.25 16.74
C GLN A 68 -2.59 23.77 15.94
N GLU A 69 -2.09 24.96 16.27
CA GLU A 69 -0.86 25.50 15.68
C GLU A 69 0.39 25.01 16.41
N LEU A 70 1.49 24.87 15.67
CA LEU A 70 2.80 24.53 16.20
C LEU A 70 3.54 25.81 16.59
N ILE A 71 3.62 26.08 17.90
CA ILE A 71 4.18 27.30 18.48
C ILE A 71 5.60 27.03 18.96
N SER A 72 6.56 27.88 18.59
CA SER A 72 7.91 27.83 19.17
C SER A 72 7.87 28.04 20.68
N ILE A 73 8.73 27.35 21.42
CA ILE A 73 8.78 27.41 22.89
C ILE A 73 8.88 28.84 23.41
N GLU A 74 9.66 29.70 22.76
CA GLU A 74 9.83 31.11 23.13
C GLU A 74 8.54 31.93 23.04
N LYS A 75 7.59 31.51 22.21
CA LYS A 75 6.34 32.23 21.94
C LYS A 75 5.14 31.66 22.68
N ILE A 76 5.32 30.62 23.51
CA ILE A 76 4.22 29.95 24.22
C ILE A 76 3.49 30.92 25.17
N GLU A 77 4.25 31.73 25.93
CA GLU A 77 3.65 32.69 26.87
C GLU A 77 2.84 33.79 26.18
N GLU A 78 3.30 34.28 25.02
CA GLU A 78 2.57 35.29 24.24
C GLU A 78 1.33 34.66 23.59
N HIS A 79 1.49 33.48 22.98
CA HIS A 79 0.39 32.80 22.30
C HIS A 79 -0.72 32.40 23.26
N SER A 80 -0.39 31.88 24.44
CA SER A 80 -1.38 31.43 25.43
C SER A 80 -2.25 32.57 25.98
N LYS A 81 -1.78 33.81 25.95
CA LYS A 81 -2.57 34.99 26.31
C LYS A 81 -3.65 35.31 25.27
N LEU A 82 -3.40 34.98 24.00
CA LEU A 82 -4.30 35.25 22.88
C LEU A 82 -5.23 34.06 22.59
N CYS A 83 -4.69 32.85 22.62
CA CYS A 83 -5.37 31.63 22.22
C CYS A 83 -6.08 30.99 23.42
N THR A 84 -7.16 31.62 23.88
CA THR A 84 -7.94 31.17 25.04
C THR A 84 -9.17 30.33 24.67
N THR A 85 -9.61 30.40 23.41
CA THR A 85 -10.80 29.71 22.90
C THR A 85 -10.49 28.97 21.61
N ILE A 86 -11.21 27.88 21.35
CA ILE A 86 -11.11 27.13 20.09
C ILE A 86 -11.73 27.96 18.96
N PRO A 87 -11.00 28.23 17.85
CA PRO A 87 -11.57 28.92 16.70
C PRO A 87 -12.63 28.06 15.99
N GLU A 88 -13.68 28.69 15.44
CA GLU A 88 -14.75 28.01 14.68
C GLU A 88 -14.20 27.19 13.49
N SER A 89 -13.10 27.66 12.89
CA SER A 89 -12.40 26.93 11.82
C SER A 89 -11.80 25.60 12.29
N VAL A 90 -11.42 25.48 13.56
CA VAL A 90 -10.93 24.22 14.14
C VAL A 90 -12.10 23.33 14.55
N GLU A 91 -13.14 23.91 15.16
CA GLU A 91 -14.34 23.18 15.60
C GLU A 91 -15.06 22.49 14.43
N SER A 92 -15.18 23.17 13.29
CA SER A 92 -15.75 22.61 12.06
C SER A 92 -14.91 21.47 11.48
N ILE A 93 -13.58 21.50 11.65
CA ILE A 93 -12.68 20.45 11.19
C ILE A 93 -12.74 19.23 12.11
N GLU A 94 -12.77 19.44 13.43
CA GLU A 94 -12.89 18.37 14.42
C GLU A 94 -14.20 17.59 14.31
N SER A 95 -15.27 18.26 13.86
CA SER A 95 -16.55 17.62 13.54
C SER A 95 -16.55 16.88 12.18
N GLY A 96 -15.51 17.09 11.37
CA GLY A 96 -15.38 16.53 10.03
C GLY A 96 -14.85 15.10 10.00
N SER A 97 -14.56 14.60 8.78
CA SER A 97 -13.96 13.27 8.60
C SER A 97 -12.55 13.21 9.18
N LEU A 98 -12.13 12.03 9.64
CA LEU A 98 -10.77 11.81 10.15
C LEU A 98 -9.69 12.23 9.14
N ILE A 99 -9.93 11.97 7.84
CA ILE A 99 -9.04 12.40 6.75
C ILE A 99 -8.88 13.93 6.73
N ALA A 100 -9.98 14.69 6.87
CA ALA A 100 -9.94 16.14 6.87
C ALA A 100 -9.18 16.69 8.10
N GLN A 101 -9.40 16.11 9.27
CA GLN A 101 -8.68 16.45 10.50
C GLN A 101 -7.17 16.22 10.35
N VAL A 102 -6.78 15.04 9.87
CA VAL A 102 -5.36 14.71 9.68
C VAL A 102 -4.72 15.57 8.59
N THR A 103 -5.44 15.85 7.50
CA THR A 103 -4.97 16.77 6.45
C THR A 103 -4.70 18.17 6.99
N PHE A 104 -5.58 18.68 7.86
CA PHE A 104 -5.37 19.97 8.51
C PHE A 104 -4.10 19.98 9.38
N LYS A 105 -3.90 18.95 10.21
CA LYS A 105 -2.70 18.79 11.04
C LYS A 105 -1.43 18.65 10.19
N LEU A 106 -1.47 17.90 9.10
CA LEU A 106 -0.35 17.75 8.16
C LEU A 106 0.04 19.09 7.52
N LYS A 107 -0.93 19.94 7.13
CA LYS A 107 -0.65 21.27 6.59
C LYS A 107 0.03 22.19 7.62
N LYS A 108 -0.39 22.11 8.89
CA LYS A 108 0.26 22.86 9.98
C LYS A 108 1.68 22.36 10.23
N LEU A 109 1.90 21.03 10.19
CA LEU A 109 3.23 20.43 10.29
C LEU A 109 4.14 20.82 9.11
N GLU A 110 3.62 20.80 7.88
CA GLU A 110 4.35 21.22 6.69
C GLU A 110 4.78 22.69 6.80
N SER A 111 3.86 23.60 7.15
CA SER A 111 4.19 25.02 7.36
C SER A 111 5.29 25.19 8.39
N CYS A 112 5.20 24.47 9.51
CA CYS A 112 6.22 24.49 10.55
C CYS A 112 7.58 24.00 10.03
N LEU A 113 7.62 22.91 9.25
CA LEU A 113 8.86 22.40 8.65
C LEU A 113 9.48 23.41 7.67
N LEU A 114 8.65 24.06 6.85
CA LEU A 114 9.08 25.10 5.91
C LEU A 114 9.60 26.36 6.62
N ASP A 115 9.07 26.71 7.79
CA ASP A 115 9.61 27.80 8.58
C ASP A 115 10.95 27.44 9.22
N LEU A 116 11.12 26.17 9.64
CA LEU A 116 12.39 25.68 10.18
C LEU A 116 13.51 25.70 9.14
N THR A 117 13.25 25.44 7.85
CA THR A 117 14.31 25.48 6.82
C THR A 117 14.94 26.86 6.66
N LYS A 118 14.22 27.93 7.02
CA LYS A 118 14.70 29.32 7.00
C LYS A 118 15.72 29.61 8.11
N ASN A 119 15.79 28.76 9.14
CA ASN A 119 16.73 28.95 10.25
C ASN A 119 18.17 28.70 9.76
N THR A 120 19.01 29.73 9.84
CA THR A 120 20.40 29.69 9.37
C THR A 120 21.26 28.74 10.18
N ASP A 121 20.92 28.54 11.44
CA ASP A 121 21.79 27.90 12.42
C ASP A 121 21.72 26.37 12.33
N LEU A 122 20.66 25.83 11.71
CA LEU A 122 20.48 24.39 11.54
C LEU A 122 21.62 23.74 10.73
N ARG A 123 22.04 22.57 11.19
CA ARG A 123 23.05 21.75 10.50
C ARG A 123 22.56 21.38 9.10
N PRO A 124 23.43 21.34 8.07
CA PRO A 124 23.03 20.98 6.70
C PRO A 124 22.31 19.63 6.59
N GLY A 125 22.74 18.63 7.37
CA GLY A 125 22.07 17.32 7.42
C GLY A 125 20.64 17.40 7.95
N ASP A 126 20.39 18.23 8.97
CA ASP A 126 19.06 18.45 9.54
C ASP A 126 18.16 19.18 8.54
N LYS A 127 18.67 20.18 7.82
CA LYS A 127 17.93 20.85 6.72
C LYS A 127 17.50 19.87 5.63
N ASN A 128 18.37 18.93 5.26
CA ASN A 128 18.03 17.89 4.29
C ASN A 128 16.88 16.99 4.80
N TYR A 129 16.94 16.54 6.06
CA TYR A 129 15.84 15.75 6.65
C TYR A 129 14.53 16.53 6.69
N ILE A 130 14.55 17.81 7.07
CA ILE A 130 13.36 18.67 7.08
C ILE A 130 12.75 18.77 5.68
N SER A 131 13.57 18.99 4.65
CA SER A 131 13.10 19.03 3.25
C SER A 131 12.46 17.70 2.83
N ILE A 132 13.08 16.57 3.17
CA ILE A 132 12.51 15.25 2.91
C ILE A 132 11.16 15.07 3.63
N PHE A 133 11.05 15.46 4.90
CA PHE A 133 9.81 15.37 5.66
C PHE A 133 8.71 16.27 5.09
N SER A 134 9.05 17.49 4.68
CA SER A 134 8.12 18.41 4.01
C SER A 134 7.54 17.79 2.73
N ARG A 135 8.39 17.18 1.90
CA ARG A 135 7.93 16.48 0.69
C ARG A 135 7.04 15.28 1.00
N LEU A 136 7.32 14.53 2.08
CA LEU A 136 6.48 13.43 2.53
C LEU A 136 5.14 13.92 3.10
N CYS A 137 5.09 15.08 3.76
CA CYS A 137 3.84 15.74 4.17
C CYS A 137 2.99 16.05 2.94
N GLN A 138 3.55 16.77 1.96
CA GLN A 138 2.86 17.10 0.72
C GLN A 138 2.33 15.88 -0.02
N LYS A 139 3.15 14.82 -0.12
CA LYS A 139 2.75 13.57 -0.75
C LYS A 139 1.57 12.91 -0.01
N THR A 140 1.50 13.03 1.31
CA THR A 140 0.39 12.49 2.10
C THR A 140 -0.87 13.36 1.96
N ILE A 141 -0.73 14.68 2.01
CA ILE A 141 -1.82 15.65 1.81
C ILE A 141 -2.48 15.48 0.44
N ASN A 142 -1.68 15.27 -0.60
CA ASN A 142 -2.14 15.11 -1.97
C ASN A 142 -2.49 13.65 -2.32
N SER A 143 -2.39 12.72 -1.37
CA SER A 143 -2.72 11.34 -1.63
C SER A 143 -4.22 11.18 -1.82
N ASN A 144 -4.62 10.34 -2.77
CA ASN A 144 -6.05 10.09 -3.05
C ASN A 144 -6.50 8.69 -2.62
N ASN A 145 -5.55 7.84 -2.21
CA ASN A 145 -5.81 6.46 -1.89
C ASN A 145 -4.91 5.97 -0.74
N ILE A 146 -5.34 4.85 -0.16
CA ILE A 146 -4.65 4.21 0.97
C ILE A 146 -3.25 3.71 0.60
N THR A 147 -3.03 3.27 -0.65
CA THR A 147 -1.77 2.65 -1.08
C THR A 147 -0.64 3.68 -1.17
N GLU A 148 -0.93 4.90 -1.64
CA GLU A 148 0.01 6.03 -1.64
C GLU A 148 0.43 6.42 -0.21
N THR A 149 -0.55 6.55 0.70
CA THR A 149 -0.27 6.82 2.12
C THR A 149 0.58 5.70 2.73
N GLU A 150 0.27 4.43 2.45
CA GLU A 150 1.04 3.29 2.94
C GLU A 150 2.50 3.30 2.42
N ASN A 151 2.70 3.69 1.17
CA ASN A 151 4.03 3.87 0.60
C ASN A 151 4.81 4.97 1.34
N VAL A 152 4.17 6.09 1.68
CA VAL A 152 4.79 7.13 2.52
C VAL A 152 5.18 6.59 3.89
N VAL A 153 4.28 5.87 4.56
CA VAL A 153 4.57 5.26 5.87
C VAL A 153 5.76 4.31 5.81
N LYS A 154 5.86 3.48 4.75
CA LYS A 154 7.00 2.57 4.52
C LYS A 154 8.29 3.35 4.28
N SER A 155 8.25 4.37 3.42
CA SER A 155 9.41 5.23 3.15
C SER A 155 9.91 5.93 4.42
N LEU A 156 8.99 6.47 5.23
CA LEU A 156 9.32 7.13 6.47
C LEU A 156 9.90 6.15 7.49
N SER A 157 9.30 4.97 7.65
CA SER A 157 9.81 3.93 8.55
C SER A 157 11.23 3.50 8.18
N SER A 158 11.52 3.34 6.89
CA SER A 158 12.87 3.04 6.39
C SER A 158 13.87 4.18 6.67
N LEU A 159 13.45 5.43 6.43
CA LEU A 159 14.23 6.61 6.71
C LEU A 159 14.57 6.73 8.20
N LEU A 160 13.61 6.43 9.08
CA LEU A 160 13.75 6.50 10.53
C LEU A 160 14.71 5.44 11.10
N VAL A 161 14.89 4.30 10.44
CA VAL A 161 15.88 3.28 10.83
C VAL A 161 17.32 3.76 10.61
N THR A 162 17.53 4.58 9.57
CA THR A 162 18.86 5.08 9.17
C THR A 162 19.07 6.55 9.51
N TYR A 163 18.17 7.11 10.32
CA TYR A 163 18.16 8.52 10.70
C TYR A 163 19.40 8.89 11.54
N LYS A 164 20.06 9.99 11.16
CA LYS A 164 21.26 10.52 11.83
C LYS A 164 21.17 12.02 12.16
N GLY A 165 19.97 12.60 12.07
CA GLY A 165 19.75 14.01 12.41
C GLY A 165 19.67 14.25 13.91
N SER A 166 19.40 15.50 14.31
CA SER A 166 19.22 15.90 15.71
C SER A 166 17.94 15.32 16.32
N LEU A 167 17.92 15.22 17.65
CA LEU A 167 16.74 14.75 18.37
C LEU A 167 15.54 15.68 18.14
N SER A 168 15.75 17.00 18.12
CA SER A 168 14.68 17.97 17.83
C SER A 168 14.02 17.72 16.48
N ILE A 169 14.80 17.41 15.44
CA ILE A 169 14.27 17.09 14.12
C ILE A 169 13.61 15.71 14.06
N ARG A 170 14.09 14.76 14.87
CA ARG A 170 13.46 13.44 15.00
C ARG A 170 12.02 13.53 15.51
N ILE A 171 11.74 14.44 16.45
CA ILE A 171 10.39 14.63 16.99
C ILE A 171 9.38 14.97 15.89
N TYR A 172 9.74 15.83 14.94
CA TYR A 172 8.87 16.14 13.79
C TYR A 172 8.67 14.94 12.87
N ALA A 173 9.68 14.09 12.73
CA ALA A 173 9.59 12.88 11.95
C ALA A 173 8.64 11.86 12.57
N ASP A 174 8.70 11.69 13.90
CA ASP A 174 7.80 10.79 14.64
C ASP A 174 6.35 11.34 14.61
N ARG A 175 6.17 12.67 14.71
CA ARG A 175 4.86 13.32 14.52
C ARG A 175 4.29 13.08 13.12
N LEU A 176 5.12 13.25 12.09
CA LEU A 176 4.72 12.95 10.71
C LEU A 176 4.32 11.48 10.56
N GLN A 177 5.08 10.56 11.18
CA GLN A 177 4.77 9.13 11.13
C GLN A 177 3.42 8.82 11.75
N ALA A 178 3.11 9.40 12.91
CA ALA A 178 1.82 9.26 13.57
C ALA A 178 0.68 9.80 12.67
N LEU A 179 0.83 11.00 12.10
CA LEU A 179 -0.17 11.59 11.22
C LEU A 179 -0.38 10.76 9.95
N CYS A 180 0.67 10.24 9.32
CA CYS A 180 0.53 9.37 8.15
C CYS A 180 -0.20 8.05 8.49
N GLN A 181 0.00 7.52 9.70
CA GLN A 181 -0.74 6.34 10.18
C GLN A 181 -2.22 6.67 10.43
N GLU A 182 -2.53 7.79 11.07
CA GLU A 182 -3.92 8.27 11.24
C GLU A 182 -4.59 8.51 9.89
N HIS A 183 -3.88 9.09 8.91
CA HIS A 183 -4.40 9.29 7.55
C HIS A 183 -4.79 7.97 6.89
N LYS A 184 -3.94 6.95 7.05
CA LYS A 184 -4.23 5.58 6.58
C LYS A 184 -5.48 5.02 7.24
N LEU A 185 -5.64 5.20 8.56
CA LEU A 185 -6.84 4.76 9.29
C LEU A 185 -8.10 5.46 8.77
N GLY A 186 -8.01 6.75 8.43
CA GLY A 186 -9.11 7.50 7.82
C GLY A 186 -9.62 6.88 6.52
N TYR A 187 -8.73 6.44 5.62
CA TYR A 187 -9.16 5.72 4.41
C TYR A 187 -9.82 4.38 4.71
N GLN A 188 -9.29 3.64 5.69
CA GLN A 188 -9.87 2.36 6.09
C GLN A 188 -11.28 2.54 6.68
N GLU A 189 -11.50 3.61 7.45
CA GLU A 189 -12.82 3.96 7.99
C GLU A 189 -13.83 4.25 6.87
N VAL A 190 -13.42 5.02 5.86
CA VAL A 190 -14.27 5.30 4.69
C VAL A 190 -14.64 4.00 3.96
N GLU A 191 -13.67 3.13 3.71
CA GLU A 191 -13.91 1.84 3.04
C GLU A 191 -14.84 0.94 3.86
N ILE A 192 -14.66 0.89 5.18
CA ILE A 192 -15.52 0.14 6.10
C ILE A 192 -16.96 0.69 6.06
N ASN A 193 -17.15 2.00 6.04
CA ASN A 193 -18.47 2.61 6.01
C ASN A 193 -19.20 2.34 4.68
N ILE A 194 -18.50 2.36 3.55
CA ILE A 194 -19.06 1.97 2.25
C ILE A 194 -19.53 0.50 2.30
N LYS A 195 -18.66 -0.41 2.76
CA LYS A 195 -18.99 -1.85 2.86
C LYS A 195 -20.16 -2.11 3.82
N LYS A 196 -20.27 -1.36 4.93
CA LYS A 196 -21.42 -1.45 5.85
C LYS A 196 -22.73 -1.06 5.16
N GLN A 197 -22.74 0.00 4.36
CA GLN A 197 -23.93 0.42 3.62
C GLN A 197 -24.34 -0.60 2.56
N GLU A 198 -23.37 -1.19 1.85
CA GLU A 198 -23.63 -2.28 0.90
C GLU A 198 -24.22 -3.52 1.59
N LEU A 199 -23.67 -3.89 2.75
CA LEU A 199 -24.16 -5.00 3.55
C LEU A 199 -25.62 -4.78 3.98
N GLU A 200 -25.97 -3.56 4.40
CA GLU A 200 -27.37 -3.25 4.77
C GLU A 200 -28.31 -3.35 3.56
N LYS A 201 -27.88 -2.92 2.37
CA LYS A 201 -28.67 -3.10 1.13
C LYS A 201 -28.90 -4.58 0.82
N ILE A 202 -27.87 -5.42 0.94
CA ILE A 202 -27.97 -6.86 0.72
C ILE A 202 -28.90 -7.50 1.76
N LYS A 203 -28.79 -7.10 3.03
CA LYS A 203 -29.65 -7.57 4.11
C LYS A 203 -31.13 -7.31 3.84
N ILE A 204 -31.47 -6.09 3.39
CA ILE A 204 -32.83 -5.74 2.97
C ILE A 204 -33.31 -6.62 1.81
N GLN A 205 -32.46 -6.91 0.83
CA GLN A 205 -32.82 -7.80 -0.28
C GLN A 205 -33.07 -9.24 0.17
N VAL A 206 -32.18 -9.79 1.02
CA VAL A 206 -32.33 -11.13 1.59
C VAL A 206 -33.63 -11.24 2.39
N GLU A 207 -33.98 -10.21 3.17
CA GLU A 207 -35.23 -10.17 3.91
C GLU A 207 -36.46 -10.17 2.98
N LYS A 208 -36.42 -9.43 1.87
CA LYS A 208 -37.47 -9.49 0.83
C LYS A 208 -37.62 -10.89 0.23
N PHE A 209 -36.51 -11.56 -0.10
CA PHE A 209 -36.54 -12.92 -0.64
C PHE A 209 -37.04 -13.93 0.39
N LYS A 210 -36.65 -13.78 1.66
CA LYS A 210 -37.14 -14.61 2.77
C LYS A 210 -38.66 -14.48 2.91
N ASN A 211 -39.18 -13.25 2.95
CA ASN A 211 -40.62 -12.99 3.05
C ASN A 211 -41.37 -13.55 1.83
N ARG A 212 -40.82 -13.43 0.62
CA ARG A 212 -41.41 -14.02 -0.60
C ARG A 212 -41.44 -15.55 -0.54
N SER A 213 -40.36 -16.18 -0.07
CA SER A 213 -40.27 -17.63 0.10
C SER A 213 -41.31 -18.13 1.12
N GLU A 214 -41.46 -17.43 2.24
CA GLU A 214 -42.45 -17.78 3.27
C GLU A 214 -43.89 -17.69 2.75
N VAL A 215 -44.22 -16.66 1.97
CA VAL A 215 -45.53 -16.54 1.29
C VAL A 215 -45.75 -17.72 0.34
N LEU A 216 -44.75 -18.07 -0.47
CA LEU A 216 -44.86 -19.20 -1.40
C LEU A 216 -45.01 -20.54 -0.68
N GLN A 217 -44.26 -20.77 0.40
CA GLN A 217 -44.42 -21.96 1.24
C GLN A 217 -45.83 -22.04 1.81
N ASN A 218 -46.36 -20.95 2.36
CA ASN A 218 -47.72 -20.90 2.89
C ASN A 218 -48.80 -21.20 1.83
N VAL A 219 -48.59 -20.79 0.58
CA VAL A 219 -49.48 -21.12 -0.54
C VAL A 219 -49.43 -22.62 -0.88
N VAL A 220 -48.22 -23.21 -0.93
CA VAL A 220 -48.05 -24.65 -1.19
C VAL A 220 -48.69 -25.49 -0.08
N PHE A 221 -48.48 -25.13 1.19
CA PHE A 221 -49.08 -25.84 2.32
C PHE A 221 -50.61 -25.73 2.37
N ARG A 222 -51.21 -24.63 1.90
CA ARG A 222 -52.68 -24.48 1.82
C ARG A 222 -53.33 -25.25 0.66
N LYS A 223 -52.62 -25.44 -0.45
CA LYS A 223 -53.14 -26.23 -1.59
C LYS A 223 -53.14 -27.73 -1.34
N ASN A 224 -52.26 -28.21 -0.45
CA ASN A 224 -52.27 -29.59 -0.01
C ASN A 224 -53.24 -29.76 1.16
N SER A 225 -54.53 -29.61 0.89
CA SER A 225 -55.56 -30.14 1.77
C SER A 225 -55.38 -31.67 1.86
N PRO A 226 -55.36 -32.27 3.06
CA PRO A 226 -55.14 -33.71 3.23
C PRO A 226 -56.21 -34.59 2.54
N ASN A 227 -57.32 -34.01 2.06
CA ASN A 227 -58.32 -34.74 1.30
C ASN A 227 -57.97 -34.92 -0.20
N ASP A 228 -57.17 -34.03 -0.82
CA ASP A 228 -56.82 -34.13 -2.26
C ASP A 228 -55.66 -35.09 -2.54
N VAL A 229 -54.74 -35.25 -1.58
CA VAL A 229 -53.59 -36.17 -1.74
C VAL A 229 -54.03 -37.64 -1.79
N ASN A 230 -55.13 -37.98 -1.10
CA ASN A 230 -55.72 -39.31 -1.16
C ASN A 230 -56.40 -39.61 -2.51
N GLU A 231 -56.88 -38.59 -3.23
CA GLU A 231 -57.51 -38.77 -4.55
C GLU A 231 -56.45 -38.92 -5.65
N ILE A 232 -55.33 -38.20 -5.55
CA ILE A 232 -54.20 -38.35 -6.49
C ILE A 232 -53.50 -39.70 -6.29
N ASN A 233 -53.31 -40.16 -5.05
CA ASN A 233 -52.74 -41.48 -4.79
C ASN A 233 -53.63 -42.62 -5.31
N ARG A 234 -54.97 -42.46 -5.28
CA ARG A 234 -55.89 -43.43 -5.92
C ARG A 234 -55.77 -43.47 -7.45
N LYS A 235 -55.52 -42.34 -8.11
CA LYS A 235 -55.34 -42.29 -9.58
C LYS A 235 -53.96 -42.76 -10.03
N VAL A 236 -52.91 -42.61 -9.23
CA VAL A 236 -51.57 -43.12 -9.58
C VAL A 236 -51.50 -44.64 -9.47
N GLU A 237 -52.17 -45.26 -8.49
CA GLU A 237 -52.29 -46.72 -8.42
C GLU A 237 -53.05 -47.30 -9.63
N GLU A 238 -54.04 -46.59 -10.15
CA GLU A 238 -54.80 -46.97 -11.36
C GLU A 238 -53.97 -46.90 -12.65
N ILE A 239 -53.00 -45.97 -12.74
CA ILE A 239 -52.11 -45.84 -13.91
C ILE A 239 -50.97 -46.88 -13.90
N THR A 240 -50.52 -47.33 -12.73
CA THR A 240 -49.51 -48.40 -12.64
C THR A 240 -50.03 -49.80 -12.96
N SER A 241 -51.36 -50.00 -13.07
CA SER A 241 -51.95 -51.28 -13.47
C SER A 241 -52.09 -51.49 -14.99
N ASP A 242 -51.99 -50.44 -15.82
CA ASP A 242 -52.27 -50.53 -17.27
C ASP A 242 -51.05 -50.31 -18.19
N ILE A 243 -49.85 -50.05 -17.65
CA ILE A 243 -48.61 -49.97 -18.45
C ILE A 243 -47.89 -51.32 -18.39
N GLY A 244 -48.60 -52.35 -18.85
CA GLY A 244 -47.99 -53.56 -19.35
C GLY A 244 -47.68 -53.38 -20.83
N SER A 245 -46.39 -53.55 -21.19
CA SER A 245 -45.94 -54.02 -22.50
C SER A 245 -46.46 -53.28 -23.72
N PHE A 246 -45.66 -52.44 -24.40
CA PHE A 246 -45.44 -52.56 -25.85
C PHE A 246 -44.13 -51.88 -26.29
N TYR A 247 -43.50 -52.54 -27.27
CA TYR A 247 -42.29 -52.21 -28.00
C TYR A 247 -42.43 -50.95 -28.89
N SER A 248 -41.26 -50.43 -29.29
CA SER A 248 -40.97 -49.73 -30.57
C SER A 248 -41.51 -48.32 -30.83
N GLY A 249 -40.55 -47.39 -30.94
CA GLY A 249 -40.29 -46.70 -32.20
C GLY A 249 -40.89 -45.30 -32.39
N SER A 250 -40.05 -44.45 -32.98
CA SER A 250 -40.37 -43.23 -33.72
C SER A 250 -40.24 -41.89 -32.99
N SER A 251 -39.61 -41.00 -33.74
CA SER A 251 -39.12 -39.66 -33.46
C SER A 251 -40.20 -38.58 -33.38
N ASP A 252 -39.70 -37.42 -32.95
CA ASP A 252 -39.98 -36.05 -33.39
C ASP A 252 -41.05 -35.18 -32.69
N ALA A 253 -40.58 -33.94 -32.51
CA ALA A 253 -41.27 -32.68 -32.29
C ALA A 253 -41.90 -32.43 -30.91
N THR A 254 -41.25 -31.55 -30.12
CA THR A 254 -41.81 -30.21 -29.86
C THR A 254 -40.68 -29.29 -29.40
N ALA A 255 -40.24 -28.42 -30.33
CA ALA A 255 -39.57 -27.18 -30.02
C ALA A 255 -40.60 -26.18 -29.45
N MET A 256 -40.23 -25.42 -28.42
CA MET A 256 -40.34 -23.95 -28.36
C MET A 256 -40.16 -23.41 -26.92
N SER A 257 -39.52 -22.24 -26.84
CA SER A 257 -39.14 -21.38 -25.70
C SER A 257 -37.77 -21.74 -25.11
N GLY A 258 -36.69 -20.98 -25.32
CA GLY A 258 -36.56 -19.57 -25.71
C GLY A 258 -36.21 -18.73 -24.50
N VAL A 259 -34.95 -18.83 -24.04
CA VAL A 259 -34.27 -17.80 -23.24
C VAL A 259 -32.82 -17.76 -23.70
N ASP A 260 -32.53 -16.80 -24.56
CA ASP A 260 -31.19 -16.27 -24.84
C ASP A 260 -30.62 -15.65 -23.56
N GLU A 261 -29.40 -16.00 -23.15
CA GLU A 261 -28.21 -15.21 -23.51
C GLU A 261 -26.94 -15.71 -22.81
N GLU A 262 -25.94 -15.90 -23.66
CA GLU A 262 -24.53 -15.53 -23.50
C GLU A 262 -23.69 -16.10 -22.35
N GLY A 263 -22.83 -17.04 -22.74
CA GLY A 263 -21.67 -17.48 -21.96
C GLY A 263 -20.92 -18.66 -22.57
N LYS A 264 -20.84 -18.78 -23.90
CA LYS A 264 -19.93 -19.72 -24.57
C LYS A 264 -18.50 -19.26 -24.34
N GLN A 265 -17.74 -20.05 -23.60
CA GLN A 265 -16.30 -20.13 -23.79
C GLN A 265 -15.93 -21.61 -23.89
N ASP A 266 -16.11 -22.16 -25.10
CA ASP A 266 -15.32 -23.29 -25.55
C ASP A 266 -13.90 -22.77 -25.77
N VAL A 267 -12.99 -23.13 -24.87
CA VAL A 267 -11.56 -23.25 -25.19
C VAL A 267 -11.10 -24.61 -24.67
N GLU A 268 -11.03 -25.52 -25.62
CA GLU A 268 -10.06 -26.59 -25.75
C GLU A 268 -8.82 -26.47 -24.83
N GLU A 269 -8.87 -27.05 -23.63
CA GLU A 269 -7.70 -27.21 -22.75
C GLU A 269 -7.80 -28.50 -21.91
N SER A 270 -7.99 -29.65 -22.55
CA SER A 270 -8.21 -30.92 -21.83
C SER A 270 -6.94 -31.73 -21.49
N VAL A 271 -5.73 -31.22 -21.76
CA VAL A 271 -4.48 -31.98 -21.47
C VAL A 271 -3.46 -31.21 -20.60
N LEU A 272 -3.55 -29.88 -20.50
CA LEU A 272 -2.69 -29.08 -19.59
C LEU A 272 -3.34 -28.75 -18.24
N SER A 273 -4.67 -28.84 -18.14
CA SER A 273 -5.46 -28.57 -16.93
C SER A 273 -5.16 -29.53 -15.77
N ALA A 274 -4.90 -30.82 -16.05
CA ALA A 274 -4.68 -31.82 -15.02
C ALA A 274 -3.47 -31.52 -14.12
N GLY A 275 -2.38 -30.96 -14.68
CA GLY A 275 -1.19 -30.59 -13.93
C GLY A 275 -1.40 -29.39 -12.99
N ILE A 276 -2.22 -28.43 -13.44
CA ILE A 276 -2.57 -27.23 -12.67
C ILE A 276 -3.52 -27.60 -11.52
N ASP A 277 -4.46 -28.50 -11.74
CA ASP A 277 -5.40 -28.93 -10.72
C ASP A 277 -4.76 -29.83 -9.65
N LEU A 278 -3.78 -30.66 -10.04
CA LEU A 278 -2.93 -31.40 -9.11
C LEU A 278 -2.09 -30.45 -8.23
N GLN A 279 -1.53 -29.40 -8.82
CA GLN A 279 -0.80 -28.38 -8.05
C GLN A 279 -1.71 -27.67 -7.04
N LYS A 280 -2.90 -27.22 -7.48
CA LYS A 280 -3.88 -26.59 -6.57
C LYS A 280 -4.29 -27.53 -5.43
N HIS A 281 -4.50 -28.81 -5.73
CA HIS A 281 -4.84 -29.82 -4.72
C HIS A 281 -3.73 -29.96 -3.66
N PHE A 282 -2.46 -30.06 -4.09
CA PHE A 282 -1.31 -30.12 -3.19
C PHE A 282 -1.21 -28.88 -2.28
N TYR A 283 -1.43 -27.69 -2.85
CA TYR A 283 -1.36 -26.43 -2.12
C TYR A 283 -2.48 -26.33 -1.07
N SER A 284 -3.69 -26.76 -1.44
CA SER A 284 -4.82 -26.82 -0.53
C SER A 284 -4.54 -27.72 0.68
N LEU A 285 -3.93 -28.90 0.46
CA LEU A 285 -3.50 -29.81 1.54
C LEU A 285 -2.46 -29.17 2.46
N CYS A 286 -1.45 -28.49 1.90
CA CYS A 286 -0.42 -27.79 2.67
C CYS A 286 -1.02 -26.67 3.54
N LEU A 287 -1.95 -25.89 2.98
CA LEU A 287 -2.63 -24.80 3.70
C LEU A 287 -3.56 -25.33 4.79
N ALA A 288 -4.29 -26.43 4.54
CA ALA A 288 -5.10 -27.09 5.56
C ALA A 288 -4.23 -27.58 6.74
N PHE A 289 -3.07 -28.16 6.44
CA PHE A 289 -2.12 -28.61 7.46
C PHE A 289 -1.51 -27.46 8.26
N LYS A 290 -1.09 -26.36 7.59
CA LYS A 290 -0.58 -25.15 8.25
C LYS A 290 -1.62 -24.52 9.18
N ARG A 291 -2.88 -24.45 8.76
CA ARG A 291 -3.98 -23.92 9.59
C ARG A 291 -4.19 -24.74 10.86
N ARG A 292 -4.18 -26.08 10.76
CA ARG A 292 -4.30 -27.00 11.91
C ARG A 292 -3.13 -26.91 12.90
N ASN A 293 -1.95 -26.45 12.46
CA ASN A 293 -0.72 -26.41 13.26
C ASN A 293 -0.16 -24.99 13.48
N SER A 294 -1.02 -23.97 13.36
CA SER A 294 -0.64 -22.54 13.40
C SER A 294 0.03 -22.08 14.71
N GLY A 295 -0.05 -22.85 15.78
CA GLY A 295 0.63 -22.58 17.06
C GLY A 295 2.13 -22.90 17.11
N LYS A 296 2.72 -23.51 16.07
CA LYS A 296 4.16 -23.83 16.03
C LYS A 296 4.89 -22.89 15.06
N LEU A 297 5.62 -21.91 15.62
CA LEU A 297 6.34 -20.83 14.89
C LEU A 297 7.23 -21.33 13.73
N CYS A 298 7.78 -22.54 13.82
CA CYS A 298 8.70 -23.08 12.80
C CYS A 298 8.04 -23.47 11.47
N LEU A 299 6.71 -23.56 11.39
CA LEU A 299 6.00 -24.03 10.19
C LEU A 299 5.62 -22.92 9.20
N GLN A 300 5.73 -21.65 9.61
CA GLN A 300 5.33 -20.51 8.77
C GLN A 300 6.32 -20.25 7.62
N ASN A 301 7.60 -20.54 7.84
CA ASN A 301 8.68 -20.18 6.91
C ASN A 301 8.94 -21.18 5.78
N ILE A 302 8.18 -22.28 5.71
CA ILE A 302 8.38 -23.31 4.69
C ILE A 302 7.67 -22.92 3.38
N SER A 303 8.43 -22.84 2.29
CA SER A 303 7.91 -22.56 0.94
C SER A 303 7.15 -23.77 0.38
N ILE A 304 5.84 -23.61 0.18
CA ILE A 304 4.95 -24.65 -0.38
C ILE A 304 5.39 -25.03 -1.81
N GLN A 305 5.93 -24.07 -2.58
CA GLN A 305 6.46 -24.30 -3.93
C GLN A 305 7.60 -25.34 -3.93
N ARG A 306 8.52 -25.26 -2.96
CA ARG A 306 9.64 -26.21 -2.86
C ARG A 306 9.19 -27.60 -2.44
N LEU A 307 8.25 -27.68 -1.49
CA LEU A 307 7.62 -28.93 -1.08
C LEU A 307 6.96 -29.65 -2.27
N TYR A 308 6.25 -28.89 -3.12
CA TYR A 308 5.61 -29.44 -4.31
C TYR A 308 6.64 -29.97 -5.31
N LYS A 309 7.71 -29.20 -5.56
CA LYS A 309 8.79 -29.63 -6.45
C LYS A 309 9.48 -30.91 -5.94
N GLU A 310 9.77 -30.99 -4.64
CA GLU A 310 10.37 -32.20 -4.06
C GLU A 310 9.40 -33.40 -4.08
N ALA A 311 8.10 -33.18 -3.93
CA ALA A 311 7.10 -34.26 -4.10
C ALA A 311 7.07 -34.78 -5.55
N GLN A 312 7.21 -33.89 -6.54
CA GLN A 312 7.34 -34.26 -7.95
C GLN A 312 8.66 -34.99 -8.22
N ASP A 313 9.79 -34.47 -7.72
CA ASP A 313 11.12 -35.07 -7.89
C ASP A 313 11.21 -36.48 -7.29
N ASN A 314 10.48 -36.74 -6.20
CA ASN A 314 10.39 -38.06 -5.56
C ASN A 314 9.26 -38.95 -6.10
N ASN A 315 8.54 -38.53 -7.16
CA ASN A 315 7.41 -39.24 -7.75
C ASN A 315 6.34 -39.68 -6.72
N VAL A 316 6.02 -38.81 -5.75
CA VAL A 316 5.03 -39.12 -4.72
C VAL A 316 3.62 -39.05 -5.33
N THR A 317 2.86 -40.15 -5.24
CA THR A 317 1.49 -40.21 -5.74
C THR A 317 0.54 -39.30 -4.95
N PRO A 318 -0.53 -38.74 -5.57
CA PRO A 318 -1.45 -37.82 -4.90
C PRO A 318 -2.06 -38.33 -3.60
N GLU A 319 -2.34 -39.64 -3.54
CA GLU A 319 -2.87 -40.32 -2.35
C GLU A 319 -1.92 -40.23 -1.14
N LYS A 320 -0.60 -40.21 -1.38
CA LYS A 320 0.44 -40.17 -0.35
C LYS A 320 0.90 -38.75 0.00
N TRP A 321 0.37 -37.71 -0.65
CA TRP A 321 0.77 -36.33 -0.38
C TRP A 321 0.49 -35.90 1.05
N SER A 322 -0.63 -36.35 1.65
CA SER A 322 -0.95 -36.03 3.04
C SER A 322 0.10 -36.57 4.03
N GLU A 323 0.60 -37.78 3.81
CA GLU A 323 1.65 -38.40 4.63
C GLU A 323 3.00 -37.74 4.39
N PHE A 324 3.34 -37.47 3.13
CA PHE A 324 4.56 -36.76 2.75
C PHE A 324 4.63 -35.38 3.40
N ILE A 325 3.57 -34.58 3.28
CA ILE A 325 3.48 -33.24 3.89
C ILE A 325 3.63 -33.35 5.41
N ASN A 326 2.96 -34.30 6.06
CA ASN A 326 3.06 -34.49 7.51
C ASN A 326 4.50 -34.86 7.94
N ASN A 327 5.17 -35.75 7.21
CA ASN A 327 6.54 -36.17 7.51
C ASN A 327 7.56 -35.03 7.29
N GLN A 328 7.42 -34.26 6.22
CA GLN A 328 8.31 -33.12 5.95
C GLN A 328 8.11 -31.98 6.96
N LEU A 329 6.86 -31.73 7.38
CA LEU A 329 6.54 -30.68 8.35
C LEU A 329 6.84 -31.08 9.80
N LYS A 330 7.01 -32.38 10.10
CA LYS A 330 7.54 -32.84 11.40
C LYS A 330 9.03 -32.50 11.59
N ASN A 331 9.80 -32.39 10.49
CA ASN A 331 11.22 -32.02 10.51
C ASN A 331 11.48 -30.70 9.74
N PRO A 332 11.02 -29.55 10.27
CA PRO A 332 11.12 -28.25 9.57
C PRO A 332 12.57 -27.80 9.36
N MET A 333 13.54 -28.35 10.11
CA MET A 333 14.97 -28.02 10.00
C MET A 333 15.57 -28.29 8.62
N LYS A 334 15.03 -29.25 7.86
CA LYS A 334 15.49 -29.54 6.48
C LYS A 334 15.11 -28.41 5.49
N TRP A 335 14.11 -27.61 5.83
CA TRP A 335 13.50 -26.60 4.95
C TRP A 335 13.86 -25.17 5.32
N ILE A 336 14.47 -24.98 6.49
CA ILE A 336 15.12 -23.72 6.84
C ILE A 336 16.44 -23.73 6.09
N ASP A 337 16.43 -23.18 4.87
CA ASP A 337 17.70 -22.90 4.21
C ASP A 337 18.57 -22.06 5.15
N GLU A 338 19.79 -22.51 5.36
CA GLU A 338 20.90 -21.74 5.90
C GLU A 338 21.33 -20.62 4.92
N THR A 339 20.40 -20.02 4.18
CA THR A 339 20.59 -18.86 3.30
C THR A 339 20.46 -17.54 4.06
N ARG A 340 21.03 -17.51 5.27
CA ARG A 340 21.90 -16.38 5.64
C ARG A 340 23.34 -16.81 5.43
N GLY A 341 23.65 -17.11 4.16
CA GLY A 341 24.99 -17.00 3.65
C GLY A 341 25.56 -15.68 4.15
N ARG A 342 26.60 -15.82 4.98
CA ARG A 342 27.43 -14.75 5.53
C ARG A 342 27.54 -13.63 4.50
N ARG A 343 26.86 -12.50 4.75
CA ARG A 343 27.46 -11.23 4.32
C ARG A 343 28.78 -11.19 5.05
N ARG A 344 29.85 -11.43 4.29
CA ARG A 344 31.23 -11.26 4.70
C ARG A 344 31.28 -9.93 5.46
N ILE A 345 31.34 -10.00 6.79
CA ILE A 345 31.73 -8.86 7.61
C ILE A 345 33.15 -8.62 7.14
N GLN A 346 33.34 -7.68 6.23
CA GLN A 346 34.67 -7.17 5.98
C GLN A 346 35.16 -6.64 7.33
N PRO A 347 36.35 -7.03 7.79
CA PRO A 347 36.95 -6.39 8.94
C PRO A 347 37.00 -4.91 8.62
N LYS A 348 36.40 -4.11 9.50
CA LYS A 348 36.52 -2.65 9.50
C LYS A 348 38.01 -2.35 9.61
N SER A 349 38.67 -2.14 8.48
CA SER A 349 39.91 -1.37 8.47
C SER A 349 39.51 0.05 8.86
N SER A 350 39.92 0.40 10.08
CA SER A 350 39.86 1.73 10.65
C SER A 350 40.64 2.69 9.75
N GLY A 351 39.94 3.31 8.82
CA GLY A 351 40.40 4.47 8.08
C GLY A 351 39.18 5.34 7.85
N MET A 352 38.88 6.23 8.80
CA MET A 352 37.90 7.29 8.58
C MET A 352 38.35 8.12 7.38
N ARG A 353 37.81 7.81 6.21
CA ARG A 353 37.89 8.68 5.05
C ARG A 353 36.77 9.73 5.24
N PRO A 354 37.09 11.03 5.32
CA PRO A 354 36.07 12.06 5.34
C PRO A 354 35.19 11.92 4.10
N GLN A 355 33.89 11.69 4.30
CA GLN A 355 32.92 11.78 3.21
C GLN A 355 32.68 13.26 2.95
N TYR A 356 33.21 13.77 1.85
CA TYR A 356 32.84 15.05 1.30
C TYR A 356 31.45 14.89 0.69
N PHE A 357 30.47 15.64 1.20
CA PHE A 357 29.18 15.78 0.54
C PHE A 357 29.35 16.87 -0.52
N GLU A 358 29.24 16.51 -1.79
CA GLU A 358 29.09 17.50 -2.86
C GLU A 358 27.72 18.17 -2.66
N SER A 359 27.74 19.47 -2.43
CA SER A 359 26.57 20.32 -2.44
C SER A 359 26.01 20.37 -3.86
N ILE A 360 24.77 19.89 -4.04
CA ILE A 360 24.02 20.11 -5.28
C ILE A 360 23.66 21.60 -5.30
N ILE A 361 24.31 22.34 -6.20
CA ILE A 361 23.95 23.72 -6.51
C ILE A 361 22.86 23.62 -7.57
N GLU A 362 21.63 23.99 -7.22
CA GLU A 362 20.58 24.21 -8.20
C GLU A 362 20.85 25.56 -8.87
N GLU A 363 21.11 25.54 -10.19
CA GLU A 363 21.23 26.76 -10.99
C GLU A 363 19.85 27.41 -11.14
N ASP A 364 19.72 28.64 -10.62
CA ASP A 364 18.56 29.49 -10.86
C ASP A 364 18.54 29.88 -12.36
N ASN A 365 17.63 29.28 -13.12
CA ASN A 365 17.33 29.72 -14.49
C ASN A 365 16.62 31.08 -14.43
N SER A 366 17.38 32.15 -14.68
CA SER A 366 16.87 33.50 -14.95
C SER A 366 16.36 33.65 -16.37
#